data_AF-A0A2E0VIC3-F1
#
_entry.id   AF-A0A2E0VIC3-F1
#
_cell.length_a   1.000
_cell.length_b   1.000
_cell.length_c   1.000
_cell.angle_alpha   90.00
_cell.angle_beta   90.00
_cell.angle_gamma   90.00
#
_symmetry.space_group_name_H-M   'P 1'
#
loop_
_entity.id
_entity.type
_entity.pdbx_description
1 polymer ?
#
loop_
_entity_poly.entity_id
_entity_poly.type
_entity_poly.pdbx_seq_one_letter_code
_entity_poly.pdbx_strand_id
1 'polypeptide(L)'
;MLNEEFAREFEGDEQASCDTERNGGPGCSPLEGDTGWRFCDSQECDVVYFSETSDRTFLKSQLRMPVGVKEKVGDRPLCYCFGHSVASIKEEFRTKGRSDALQDIRAKMKDPGCRCETENPSGACCLGSVTKGIKIAQEELTMNDTEIGPAATLVRPPSNRGERIAKIGTVFSAIMASACCWLPLLLLAVGVSGVGIAATLETYRPLFIVVTFGFLAAAFYFTYRPKKAASDAGHGCCPPASAAGGIANADCCGSAQKRRFSMMAMNKVMLWAVTALAVAFLLFPNYVGFLLANRDTASETVVESPLVTDTTIAIDGMTCEGCAVALQNRLKGVPGVLNAKVDYSKKQAIVSTESCCAIPKDDILKAIEESGFVGHIP
;
A
#
# COMPACT_ATOMS: atom_id res chain seq x y z
N MET A 1 3.56 -20.13 -37.02
CA MET A 1 2.87 -18.81 -36.93
C MET A 1 3.52 -17.73 -37.76
N LEU A 2 4.84 -17.78 -37.96
CA LEU A 2 5.53 -16.99 -38.97
C LEU A 2 4.96 -17.27 -40.37
N ASN A 3 5.13 -16.32 -41.28
CA ASN A 3 4.90 -16.57 -42.70
C ASN A 3 5.91 -17.63 -43.22
N GLU A 4 5.67 -18.19 -44.41
CA GLU A 4 6.51 -19.27 -44.94
C GLU A 4 7.97 -18.83 -45.16
N GLU A 5 8.21 -17.56 -45.50
CA GLU A 5 9.55 -17.03 -45.72
C GLU A 5 10.41 -17.08 -44.45
N PHE A 6 9.90 -16.58 -43.33
CA PHE A 6 10.62 -16.58 -42.05
C PHE A 6 10.55 -17.93 -41.33
N ALA A 7 9.55 -18.77 -41.62
CA ALA A 7 9.45 -20.11 -41.07
C ALA A 7 10.58 -21.04 -41.56
N ARG A 8 11.01 -20.90 -42.82
CA ARG A 8 12.12 -21.69 -43.39
C ARG A 8 13.45 -21.47 -42.68
N GLU A 9 13.63 -20.33 -42.01
CA GLU A 9 14.82 -20.07 -41.18
C GLU A 9 14.92 -20.98 -39.95
N PHE A 10 13.88 -21.75 -39.65
CA PHE A 10 13.82 -22.72 -38.55
C PHE A 10 13.63 -24.17 -39.02
N GLU A 11 13.58 -24.42 -40.33
CA GLU A 11 13.52 -25.78 -40.87
C GLU A 11 14.83 -26.52 -40.57
N GLY A 12 14.78 -27.46 -39.61
CA GLY A 12 15.92 -28.31 -39.23
C GLY A 12 16.61 -27.95 -37.90
N ASP A 13 16.10 -26.97 -37.15
CA ASP A 13 16.59 -26.62 -35.80
C ASP A 13 15.63 -27.20 -34.73
N GLU A 14 16.14 -27.59 -33.56
CA GLU A 14 15.34 -28.19 -32.44
C GLU A 14 14.27 -27.21 -31.87
N GLN A 15 14.21 -25.99 -32.40
CA GLN A 15 13.31 -24.91 -32.01
C GLN A 15 12.03 -24.85 -32.88
N ALA A 16 11.87 -25.72 -33.88
CA ALA A 16 10.63 -25.84 -34.67
C ALA A 16 9.81 -27.06 -34.20
N SER A 17 8.56 -26.83 -33.79
CA SER A 17 7.66 -27.89 -33.27
C SER A 17 6.60 -28.36 -34.28
N CYS A 18 6.70 -27.92 -35.52
CA CYS A 18 5.76 -28.29 -36.58
C CYS A 18 6.47 -29.25 -37.53
N ASP A 19 6.22 -30.55 -37.38
CA ASP A 19 6.72 -31.57 -38.30
C ASP A 19 5.86 -31.57 -39.57
N THR A 20 6.52 -31.52 -40.74
CA THR A 20 5.84 -31.66 -42.03
C THR A 20 5.58 -33.12 -42.42
N GLU A 21 6.27 -34.11 -41.82
CA GLU A 21 6.25 -35.50 -42.35
C GLU A 21 6.24 -36.70 -41.36
N ARG A 22 6.12 -36.53 -40.02
CA ARG A 22 6.04 -37.71 -39.12
C ARG A 22 4.60 -37.98 -38.62
N ASN A 23 4.02 -39.08 -39.10
CA ASN A 23 2.76 -39.68 -38.63
C ASN A 23 1.46 -38.89 -38.93
N GLY A 24 1.14 -38.69 -40.21
CA GLY A 24 -0.28 -38.69 -40.65
C GLY A 24 -1.08 -37.39 -40.48
N GLY A 25 -0.44 -36.22 -40.46
CA GLY A 25 -1.12 -34.93 -40.67
C GLY A 25 -0.26 -33.71 -40.26
N PRO A 26 -0.55 -32.50 -40.77
CA PRO A 26 0.16 -31.28 -40.38
C PRO A 26 -0.17 -30.94 -38.92
N GLY A 27 0.73 -31.27 -38.01
CA GLY A 27 0.56 -31.07 -36.58
C GLY A 27 1.71 -30.26 -36.01
N CYS A 28 1.40 -29.12 -35.39
CA CYS A 28 2.33 -28.41 -34.53
C CYS A 28 2.11 -28.86 -33.09
N SER A 29 3.19 -29.21 -32.40
CA SER A 29 3.17 -29.40 -30.94
C SER A 29 3.61 -28.11 -30.24
N PRO A 30 3.31 -27.92 -28.95
CA PRO A 30 4.00 -26.92 -28.15
C PRO A 30 5.50 -27.23 -28.08
N LEU A 31 6.35 -26.21 -27.97
CA LEU A 31 7.76 -26.42 -27.63
C LEU A 31 7.84 -26.68 -26.11
N GLU A 32 8.55 -27.73 -25.70
CA GLU A 32 8.77 -28.04 -24.29
C GLU A 32 10.02 -27.32 -23.77
N GLY A 33 9.95 -26.79 -22.54
CA GLY A 33 11.07 -26.08 -21.89
C GLY A 33 11.12 -24.58 -22.19
N ASP A 34 12.12 -23.89 -21.62
CA ASP A 34 12.36 -22.47 -21.89
C ASP A 34 13.19 -22.33 -23.18
N THR A 35 12.53 -21.90 -24.25
CA THR A 35 13.15 -21.71 -25.56
C THR A 35 13.94 -20.39 -25.67
N GLY A 36 13.87 -19.53 -24.64
CA GLY A 36 14.43 -18.17 -24.69
C GLY A 36 13.61 -17.19 -25.54
N TRP A 37 12.51 -17.63 -26.18
CA TRP A 37 11.61 -16.75 -26.91
C TRP A 37 10.55 -16.13 -25.99
N ARG A 38 10.20 -14.88 -26.25
CA ARG A 38 9.22 -14.10 -25.48
C ARG A 38 8.23 -13.40 -26.41
N PHE A 39 7.00 -13.21 -25.92
CA PHE A 39 5.93 -12.49 -26.63
C PHE A 39 5.79 -11.06 -26.07
N CYS A 40 5.76 -10.05 -26.94
CA CYS A 40 5.52 -8.66 -26.56
C CYS A 40 4.03 -8.33 -26.70
N ASP A 41 3.37 -7.93 -25.60
CA ASP A 41 1.94 -7.60 -25.57
C ASP A 41 1.63 -6.10 -25.74
N SER A 42 2.65 -5.24 -25.84
CA SER A 42 2.47 -3.80 -26.01
C SER A 42 1.84 -3.45 -27.36
N GLN A 43 0.67 -2.80 -27.35
CA GLN A 43 -0.09 -2.46 -28.56
C GLN A 43 0.64 -1.47 -29.50
N GLU A 44 1.51 -0.61 -28.96
CA GLU A 44 2.25 0.41 -29.73
C GLU A 44 3.59 -0.11 -30.30
N CYS A 45 3.92 -1.39 -30.06
CA CYS A 45 5.18 -1.98 -30.49
C CYS A 45 4.93 -3.02 -31.58
N ASP A 46 5.57 -2.87 -32.74
CA ASP A 46 5.41 -3.82 -33.86
C ASP A 46 6.09 -5.17 -33.62
N VAL A 47 7.01 -5.29 -32.66
CA VAL A 47 7.63 -6.55 -32.27
C VAL A 47 6.58 -7.46 -31.64
N VAL A 48 6.50 -8.70 -32.12
CA VAL A 48 5.63 -9.76 -31.59
C VAL A 48 6.44 -10.76 -30.79
N TYR A 49 7.51 -11.31 -31.37
CA TYR A 49 8.42 -12.22 -30.67
C TYR A 49 9.82 -11.66 -30.63
N PHE A 50 10.55 -11.92 -29.55
CA PHE A 50 11.97 -11.61 -29.44
C PHE A 50 12.67 -12.72 -28.64
N SER A 51 13.94 -12.93 -28.96
CA SER A 51 14.79 -13.86 -28.23
C SER A 51 15.51 -13.14 -27.08
N GLU A 52 15.68 -13.82 -25.95
CA GLU A 52 16.53 -13.36 -24.84
C GLU A 52 18.01 -13.73 -25.05
N THR A 53 18.28 -14.75 -25.86
CA THR A 53 19.63 -15.28 -26.08
C THR A 53 20.27 -14.77 -27.36
N SER A 54 19.48 -14.16 -28.25
CA SER A 54 19.94 -13.64 -29.54
C SER A 54 19.25 -12.33 -29.89
N ASP A 55 19.85 -11.51 -30.76
CA ASP A 55 19.27 -10.24 -31.23
C ASP A 55 18.14 -10.43 -32.27
N ARG A 56 17.53 -11.62 -32.34
CA ARG A 56 16.47 -11.93 -33.30
C ARG A 56 15.12 -11.46 -32.78
N THR A 57 14.36 -10.82 -33.65
CA THR A 57 12.99 -10.36 -33.39
C THR A 57 12.08 -10.64 -34.58
N PHE A 58 10.80 -10.86 -34.31
CA PHE A 58 9.75 -10.99 -35.31
C PHE A 58 8.70 -9.92 -35.14
N LEU A 59 8.47 -9.17 -36.19
CA LEU A 59 7.49 -8.10 -36.29
C LEU A 59 6.12 -8.64 -36.70
N LYS A 60 5.10 -7.83 -36.47
CA LYS A 60 3.72 -8.10 -36.85
C LYS A 60 3.56 -8.46 -38.33
N SER A 61 4.30 -7.78 -39.21
CA SER A 61 4.30 -8.02 -40.66
C SER A 61 4.87 -9.37 -41.09
N GLN A 62 5.59 -10.05 -40.19
CA GLN A 62 6.27 -11.32 -40.46
C GLN A 62 5.43 -12.54 -40.01
N LEU A 63 4.26 -12.31 -39.41
CA LEU A 63 3.32 -13.35 -39.02
C LEU A 63 2.26 -13.58 -40.09
N ARG A 64 1.81 -14.83 -40.23
CA ARG A 64 0.75 -15.21 -41.17
C ARG A 64 -0.64 -14.72 -40.78
N MET A 65 -0.79 -14.23 -39.54
CA MET A 65 -2.07 -13.87 -38.95
C MET A 65 -1.94 -12.59 -38.13
N PRO A 66 -2.98 -11.73 -38.11
CA PRO A 66 -2.95 -10.51 -37.32
C PRO A 66 -2.93 -10.84 -35.82
N VAL A 67 -2.17 -10.06 -35.05
CA VAL A 67 -2.04 -10.25 -33.60
C VAL A 67 -2.97 -9.27 -32.90
N GLY A 68 -4.12 -9.73 -32.41
CA GLY A 68 -5.20 -8.83 -31.98
C GLY A 68 -4.82 -7.77 -30.94
N VAL A 69 -3.91 -8.06 -30.00
CA VAL A 69 -3.43 -7.06 -29.03
C VAL A 69 -2.65 -5.91 -29.67
N LYS A 70 -2.11 -6.12 -30.87
CA LYS A 70 -1.37 -5.14 -31.70
C LYS A 70 -2.25 -4.41 -32.70
N GLU A 71 -3.51 -4.81 -32.84
CA GLU A 71 -4.42 -4.24 -33.82
C GLU A 71 -5.35 -3.21 -33.16
N LYS A 72 -5.45 -2.03 -33.77
CA LYS A 72 -6.34 -0.94 -33.33
C LYS A 72 -7.64 -0.88 -34.13
N VAL A 73 -7.60 -1.35 -35.37
CA VAL A 73 -8.70 -1.27 -36.35
C VAL A 73 -8.92 -2.65 -36.97
N GLY A 74 -10.07 -2.85 -37.62
CA GLY A 74 -10.41 -4.08 -38.31
C GLY A 74 -10.93 -5.16 -37.37
N ASP A 75 -10.67 -6.41 -37.74
CA ASP A 75 -11.26 -7.59 -37.09
C ASP A 75 -10.80 -7.74 -35.62
N ARG A 76 -9.49 -7.57 -35.37
CA ARG A 76 -8.82 -7.71 -34.06
C ARG A 76 -9.12 -9.07 -33.40
N PRO A 77 -8.46 -10.15 -33.84
CA PRO A 77 -8.74 -11.50 -33.35
C PRO A 77 -8.35 -11.69 -31.89
N LEU A 78 -9.20 -12.36 -31.12
CA LEU A 78 -9.02 -12.57 -29.68
C LEU A 78 -8.92 -14.06 -29.32
N CYS A 79 -9.79 -14.89 -29.91
CA CYS A 79 -9.78 -16.34 -29.79
C CYS A 79 -9.51 -16.96 -31.16
N TYR A 80 -8.26 -17.37 -31.38
CA TYR A 80 -7.82 -17.95 -32.64
C TYR A 80 -8.38 -19.35 -32.90
N CYS A 81 -8.70 -20.12 -31.85
CA CYS A 81 -9.26 -21.46 -32.01
C CYS A 81 -10.71 -21.44 -32.52
N PHE A 82 -11.51 -20.45 -32.12
CA PHE A 82 -12.96 -20.42 -32.39
C PHE A 82 -13.42 -19.18 -33.15
N GLY A 83 -12.49 -18.34 -33.60
CA GLY A 83 -12.78 -17.20 -34.48
C GLY A 83 -13.45 -16.01 -33.80
N HIS A 84 -13.33 -15.85 -32.47
CA HIS A 84 -13.86 -14.65 -31.81
C HIS A 84 -12.88 -13.50 -31.92
N SER A 85 -13.38 -12.37 -32.42
CA SER A 85 -12.67 -11.11 -32.63
C SER A 85 -13.45 -9.94 -32.04
N VAL A 86 -12.82 -8.76 -31.88
CA VAL A 86 -13.57 -7.57 -31.44
C VAL A 86 -14.69 -7.24 -32.43
N ALA A 87 -14.45 -7.39 -33.74
CA ALA A 87 -15.48 -7.15 -34.75
C ALA A 87 -16.66 -8.12 -34.64
N SER A 88 -16.40 -9.43 -34.44
CA SER A 88 -17.47 -10.43 -34.26
C SER A 88 -18.32 -10.14 -33.02
N ILE A 89 -17.69 -9.72 -31.92
CA ILE A 89 -18.37 -9.37 -30.66
C ILE A 89 -19.20 -8.10 -30.85
N LYS A 90 -18.69 -7.09 -31.57
CA LYS A 90 -19.49 -5.91 -31.93
C LYS A 90 -20.74 -6.31 -32.71
N GLU A 91 -20.64 -7.29 -33.59
CA GLU A 91 -21.78 -7.79 -34.35
C GLU A 91 -22.80 -8.54 -33.47
N GLU A 92 -22.33 -9.34 -32.50
CA GLU A 92 -23.22 -9.94 -31.50
C GLU A 92 -23.98 -8.87 -30.71
N PHE A 93 -23.31 -7.80 -30.31
CA PHE A 93 -23.96 -6.67 -29.63
C PHE A 93 -25.00 -5.98 -30.52
N ARG A 94 -24.72 -5.74 -31.80
CA ARG A 94 -25.69 -5.13 -32.73
C ARG A 94 -26.91 -5.99 -32.96
N THR A 95 -26.73 -7.29 -33.09
CA THR A 95 -27.80 -8.23 -33.47
C THR A 95 -28.60 -8.76 -32.28
N LYS A 96 -27.92 -9.05 -31.15
CA LYS A 96 -28.51 -9.69 -29.97
C LYS A 96 -28.58 -8.78 -28.74
N GLY A 97 -27.91 -7.63 -28.74
CA GLY A 97 -27.80 -6.74 -27.57
C GLY A 97 -26.85 -7.24 -26.47
N ARG A 98 -26.19 -8.39 -26.67
CA ARG A 98 -25.23 -9.00 -25.73
C ARG A 98 -24.20 -9.85 -26.47
N SER A 99 -23.06 -10.11 -25.85
CA SER A 99 -22.07 -11.05 -26.38
C SER A 99 -22.16 -12.42 -25.69
N ASP A 100 -22.15 -13.47 -26.51
CA ASP A 100 -22.15 -14.88 -26.09
C ASP A 100 -20.77 -15.51 -26.18
N ALA A 101 -19.77 -14.77 -26.71
CA ALA A 101 -18.42 -15.27 -26.99
C ALA A 101 -17.78 -16.05 -25.84
N LEU A 102 -17.84 -15.55 -24.60
CA LEU A 102 -17.27 -16.27 -23.44
C LEU A 102 -18.02 -17.56 -23.09
N GLN A 103 -19.33 -17.63 -23.34
CA GLN A 103 -20.11 -18.84 -23.11
C GLN A 103 -19.83 -19.86 -24.21
N ASP A 104 -19.80 -19.41 -25.47
CA ASP A 104 -19.47 -20.23 -26.63
C ASP A 104 -18.08 -20.85 -26.52
N ILE A 105 -17.05 -20.05 -26.16
CA ILE A 105 -15.69 -20.55 -25.98
C ILE A 105 -15.63 -21.62 -24.88
N ARG A 106 -16.27 -21.38 -23.72
CA ARG A 106 -16.28 -22.36 -22.63
C ARG A 106 -17.00 -23.65 -22.99
N ALA A 107 -18.02 -23.58 -23.85
CA ALA A 107 -18.69 -24.77 -24.36
C ALA A 107 -17.76 -25.56 -25.30
N LYS A 108 -17.18 -24.88 -26.30
CA LYS A 108 -16.28 -25.50 -27.29
C LYS A 108 -14.95 -26.00 -26.70
N MET A 109 -14.49 -25.41 -25.60
CA MET A 109 -13.33 -25.92 -24.84
C MET A 109 -13.57 -27.31 -24.24
N LYS A 110 -14.82 -27.71 -23.98
CA LYS A 110 -15.15 -29.05 -23.47
C LYS A 110 -15.16 -30.09 -24.60
N ASP A 111 -15.70 -29.71 -25.75
CA ASP A 111 -15.80 -30.52 -26.95
C ASP A 111 -16.02 -29.54 -28.13
N PRO A 112 -15.13 -29.45 -29.14
CA PRO A 112 -14.02 -30.36 -29.49
C PRO A 112 -12.69 -30.13 -28.75
N GLY A 113 -12.61 -29.14 -27.83
CA GLY A 113 -11.36 -28.74 -27.18
C GLY A 113 -10.69 -27.54 -27.86
N CYS A 114 -9.65 -26.98 -27.23
CA CYS A 114 -8.89 -25.83 -27.75
C CYS A 114 -7.40 -26.13 -27.90
N ARG A 115 -6.74 -25.42 -28.81
CA ARG A 115 -5.29 -25.50 -29.06
C ARG A 115 -4.62 -24.13 -28.89
N CYS A 116 -4.90 -23.45 -27.78
CA CYS A 116 -4.40 -22.08 -27.57
C CYS A 116 -2.87 -21.99 -27.66
N GLU A 117 -2.17 -23.02 -27.20
CA GLU A 117 -0.70 -23.09 -27.18
C GLU A 117 -0.08 -23.04 -28.57
N THR A 118 -0.80 -23.50 -29.61
CA THR A 118 -0.29 -23.59 -30.98
C THR A 118 -1.02 -22.69 -31.97
N GLU A 119 -2.21 -22.19 -31.62
CA GLU A 119 -3.03 -21.31 -32.48
C GLU A 119 -2.99 -19.85 -32.03
N ASN A 120 -2.80 -19.56 -30.73
CA ASN A 120 -2.76 -18.18 -30.23
C ASN A 120 -1.32 -17.67 -30.24
N PRO A 121 -1.01 -16.53 -30.91
CA PRO A 121 0.32 -15.93 -30.89
C PRO A 121 0.92 -15.67 -29.51
N SER A 122 0.12 -15.49 -28.47
CA SER A 122 0.66 -15.33 -27.11
C SER A 122 1.01 -16.65 -26.43
N GLY A 123 0.69 -17.81 -27.04
CA GLY A 123 0.76 -19.14 -26.43
C GLY A 123 -0.18 -19.35 -25.24
N ALA A 124 -1.08 -18.42 -24.95
CA ALA A 124 -1.87 -18.39 -23.71
C ALA A 124 -3.38 -18.54 -23.97
N CYS A 125 -4.14 -18.82 -22.91
CA CYS A 125 -5.60 -18.92 -23.00
C CYS A 125 -6.25 -17.58 -23.41
N CYS A 126 -7.16 -17.62 -24.38
CA CYS A 126 -7.80 -16.44 -24.95
C CYS A 126 -8.87 -15.77 -24.05
N LEU A 127 -9.36 -16.42 -22.99
CA LEU A 127 -10.49 -15.92 -22.19
C LEU A 127 -10.26 -14.52 -21.61
N GLY A 128 -9.03 -14.22 -21.19
CA GLY A 128 -8.65 -12.89 -20.72
C GLY A 128 -8.73 -11.82 -21.82
N SER A 129 -8.18 -12.13 -23.00
CA SER A 129 -8.22 -11.27 -24.19
C SER A 129 -9.64 -11.03 -24.67
N VAL A 130 -10.48 -12.08 -24.69
CA VAL A 130 -11.90 -11.98 -25.05
C VAL A 130 -12.67 -11.13 -24.04
N THR A 131 -12.44 -11.32 -22.74
CA THR A 131 -13.07 -10.49 -21.69
C THR A 131 -12.73 -9.00 -21.86
N LYS A 132 -11.47 -8.69 -22.19
CA LYS A 132 -11.04 -7.32 -22.51
C LYS A 132 -11.72 -6.82 -23.80
N GLY A 133 -11.74 -7.64 -24.84
CA GLY A 133 -12.35 -7.29 -26.13
C GLY A 133 -13.85 -7.03 -26.08
N ILE A 134 -14.59 -7.71 -25.21
CA ILE A 134 -16.02 -7.42 -24.95
C ILE A 134 -16.21 -5.99 -24.48
N LYS A 135 -15.36 -5.51 -23.55
CA LYS A 135 -15.42 -4.14 -23.04
C LYS A 135 -15.09 -3.13 -24.14
N ILE A 136 -14.03 -3.39 -24.91
CA ILE A 136 -13.63 -2.55 -26.05
C ILE A 136 -14.76 -2.46 -27.08
N ALA A 137 -15.37 -3.59 -27.44
CA ALA A 137 -16.50 -3.63 -28.37
C ALA A 137 -17.69 -2.78 -27.88
N GLN A 138 -18.03 -2.89 -26.59
CA GLN A 138 -19.10 -2.13 -25.97
C GLN A 138 -18.81 -0.62 -25.99
N GLU A 139 -17.61 -0.21 -25.58
CA GLU A 139 -17.18 1.19 -25.56
C GLU A 139 -17.22 1.79 -26.97
N GLU A 140 -16.71 1.09 -27.98
CA GLU A 140 -16.70 1.58 -29.36
C GLU A 140 -18.09 1.66 -30.00
N LEU A 141 -19.03 0.79 -29.60
CA LEU A 141 -20.40 0.91 -30.08
C LEU A 141 -21.10 2.11 -29.46
N THR A 142 -20.90 2.35 -28.16
CA THR A 142 -21.49 3.50 -27.48
C THR A 142 -20.96 4.85 -27.98
N MET A 143 -19.74 4.89 -28.53
CA MET A 143 -19.15 6.11 -29.10
C MET A 143 -19.79 6.52 -30.45
N ASN A 144 -20.37 5.56 -31.20
CA ASN A 144 -21.00 5.84 -32.50
C ASN A 144 -22.43 6.39 -32.40
N ASP A 145 -23.11 6.26 -31.25
CA ASP A 145 -24.48 6.75 -31.06
C ASP A 145 -24.55 8.24 -30.65
N THR A 146 -23.40 8.94 -30.59
CA THR A 146 -23.30 10.32 -30.07
C THR A 146 -23.40 11.44 -31.11
N GLU A 147 -23.61 11.14 -32.40
CA GLU A 147 -23.79 12.17 -33.46
C GLU A 147 -25.24 12.39 -33.94
N ILE A 148 -26.26 11.95 -33.19
CA ILE A 148 -27.64 12.43 -33.38
C ILE A 148 -28.30 12.62 -32.01
N GLY A 149 -28.29 13.84 -31.48
CA GLY A 149 -29.08 14.17 -30.28
C GLY A 149 -30.57 14.40 -30.60
N PRO A 150 -31.41 14.78 -29.61
CA PRO A 150 -31.33 14.50 -28.18
C PRO A 150 -32.64 13.92 -27.61
N ALA A 151 -32.58 12.97 -26.67
CA ALA A 151 -33.48 12.88 -25.51
C ALA A 151 -33.13 11.66 -24.64
N ALA A 152 -32.78 11.94 -23.38
CA ALA A 152 -33.01 11.16 -22.15
C ALA A 152 -33.03 9.61 -22.26
N THR A 153 -32.23 8.86 -21.51
CA THR A 153 -32.09 8.93 -20.05
C THR A 153 -30.87 8.10 -19.64
N LEU A 154 -30.08 8.63 -18.70
CA LEU A 154 -28.93 7.98 -18.10
C LEU A 154 -29.29 6.63 -17.45
N VAL A 155 -28.88 5.52 -18.06
CA VAL A 155 -28.70 4.26 -17.33
C VAL A 155 -27.27 4.20 -16.81
N ARG A 156 -27.09 4.47 -15.51
CA ARG A 156 -25.83 4.25 -14.78
C ARG A 156 -25.51 2.74 -14.73
N PRO A 157 -24.24 2.33 -14.91
CA PRO A 157 -23.84 0.94 -14.68
C PRO A 157 -23.91 0.61 -13.18
N PRO A 158 -24.02 -0.69 -12.80
CA PRO A 158 -24.20 -1.09 -11.42
C PRO A 158 -23.00 -0.64 -10.59
N SER A 159 -23.28 0.23 -9.61
CA SER A 159 -22.25 0.72 -8.70
C SER A 159 -21.80 -0.41 -7.78
N ASN A 160 -20.55 -0.83 -7.95
CA ASN A 160 -19.90 -1.72 -7.00
C ASN A 160 -19.80 -1.01 -5.65
N ARG A 161 -20.44 -1.57 -4.62
CA ARG A 161 -20.37 -1.12 -3.23
C ARG A 161 -18.91 -0.98 -2.76
N GLY A 162 -18.01 -1.82 -3.30
CA GLY A 162 -16.57 -1.75 -3.04
C GLY A 162 -15.88 -0.49 -3.55
N GLU A 163 -16.31 0.09 -4.67
CA GLU A 163 -15.68 1.32 -5.20
C GLU A 163 -16.09 2.55 -4.39
N ARG A 164 -17.34 2.61 -3.92
CA ARG A 164 -17.80 3.67 -3.00
C ARG A 164 -17.07 3.57 -1.65
N ILE A 165 -16.89 2.36 -1.13
CA ILE A 165 -16.17 2.13 0.13
C ILE A 165 -14.69 2.52 -0.01
N ALA A 166 -14.04 2.17 -1.13
CA ALA A 166 -12.66 2.54 -1.39
C ALA A 166 -12.47 4.06 -1.53
N LYS A 167 -13.38 4.75 -2.25
CA LYS A 167 -13.35 6.22 -2.41
C LYS A 167 -13.60 6.96 -1.10
N ILE A 168 -14.48 6.46 -0.23
CA ILE A 168 -14.72 7.04 1.09
C ILE A 168 -13.51 6.80 2.01
N GLY A 169 -12.91 5.60 1.95
CA GLY A 169 -11.76 5.23 2.77
C GLY A 169 -10.51 6.10 2.54
N THR A 170 -10.22 6.46 1.28
CA THR A 170 -9.05 7.30 0.96
C THR A 170 -9.20 8.73 1.45
N VAL A 171 -10.40 9.30 1.31
CA VAL A 171 -10.72 10.66 1.81
C VAL A 171 -10.62 10.71 3.33
N PHE A 172 -11.20 9.72 4.02
CA PHE A 172 -11.19 9.68 5.48
C PHE A 172 -9.77 9.47 6.05
N SER A 173 -8.96 8.62 5.39
CA SER A 173 -7.57 8.39 5.78
C SER A 173 -6.70 9.65 5.64
N ALA A 174 -6.93 10.45 4.59
CA ALA A 174 -6.18 11.70 4.38
C ALA A 174 -6.51 12.76 5.44
N ILE A 175 -7.79 12.87 5.82
CA ILE A 175 -8.26 13.80 6.85
C ILE A 175 -7.71 13.40 8.22
N MET A 176 -7.79 12.11 8.60
CA MET A 176 -7.24 11.65 9.89
C MET A 176 -5.73 11.75 9.97
N ALA A 177 -5.00 11.47 8.88
CA ALA A 177 -3.55 11.63 8.84
C ALA A 177 -3.12 13.11 8.97
N SER A 178 -3.95 14.04 8.50
CA SER A 178 -3.69 15.47 8.63
C SER A 178 -4.11 16.01 10.00
N ALA A 179 -5.13 15.41 10.64
CA ALA A 179 -5.64 15.84 11.94
C ALA A 179 -4.60 15.72 13.07
N CYS A 180 -3.71 14.71 13.06
CA CYS A 180 -2.71 14.56 14.13
C CYS A 180 -1.63 15.67 14.16
N CYS A 181 -1.43 16.40 13.04
CA CYS A 181 -0.45 17.48 12.94
C CYS A 181 -1.08 18.87 13.06
N TRP A 182 -2.30 19.05 12.53
CA TRP A 182 -2.98 20.33 12.54
C TRP A 182 -3.76 20.58 13.82
N LEU A 183 -4.30 19.55 14.45
CA LEU A 183 -5.10 19.69 15.66
C LEU A 183 -4.30 20.26 16.85
N PRO A 184 -3.04 19.84 17.11
CA PRO A 184 -2.23 20.47 18.17
C PRO A 184 -1.93 21.94 17.89
N LEU A 185 -1.62 22.29 16.63
CA LEU A 185 -1.34 23.67 16.23
C LEU A 185 -2.59 24.56 16.35
N LEU A 186 -3.75 24.01 15.99
CA LEU A 186 -5.04 24.70 16.06
C LEU A 186 -5.50 24.90 17.51
N LEU A 187 -5.30 23.90 18.39
CA LEU A 187 -5.59 24.03 19.82
C LEU A 187 -4.68 25.06 20.51
N LEU A 188 -3.40 25.12 20.13
CA LEU A 188 -2.49 26.19 20.57
C LEU A 188 -2.94 27.57 20.07
N ALA A 189 -3.42 27.68 18.83
CA ALA A 189 -3.94 28.94 18.28
C ALA A 189 -5.22 29.43 18.98
N VAL A 190 -6.04 28.51 19.48
CA VAL A 190 -7.25 28.82 20.27
C VAL A 190 -6.92 29.03 21.76
N GLY A 191 -5.64 28.93 22.16
CA GLY A 191 -5.19 29.19 23.53
C GLY A 191 -5.63 28.11 24.54
N VAL A 192 -6.08 26.95 24.05
CA VAL A 192 -6.44 25.81 24.90
C VAL A 192 -5.15 25.05 25.19
N SER A 193 -4.53 25.32 26.34
CA SER A 193 -3.42 24.50 26.83
C SER A 193 -3.94 23.06 27.00
N GLY A 194 -3.33 22.10 26.31
CA GLY A 194 -3.83 20.72 26.18
C GLY A 194 -3.95 19.91 27.48
N VAL A 195 -3.65 20.52 28.63
CA VAL A 195 -3.62 19.88 29.95
C VAL A 195 -5.01 19.43 30.40
N GLY A 196 -6.06 20.23 30.17
CA GLY A 196 -7.44 19.87 30.57
C GLY A 196 -8.06 18.75 29.73
N ILE A 197 -7.70 18.68 28.44
CA ILE A 197 -8.21 17.63 27.53
C ILE A 197 -7.42 16.32 27.76
N ALA A 198 -6.12 16.40 28.10
CA ALA A 198 -5.28 15.24 28.37
C ALA A 198 -5.82 14.35 29.50
N ALA A 199 -6.29 14.94 30.61
CA ALA A 199 -6.84 14.19 31.74
C ALA A 199 -8.08 13.35 31.37
N THR A 200 -8.96 13.87 30.50
CA THR A 200 -10.13 13.12 30.03
C THR A 200 -9.76 12.03 29.01
N LEU A 201 -8.77 12.29 28.16
CA LEU A 201 -8.28 11.32 27.16
C LEU A 201 -7.55 10.15 27.80
N GLU A 202 -6.97 10.32 28.99
CA GLU A 202 -6.34 9.22 29.72
C GLU A 202 -7.30 8.13 30.14
N THR A 203 -8.54 8.49 30.49
CA THR A 203 -9.59 7.51 30.79
C THR A 203 -9.89 6.62 29.57
N TYR A 204 -9.78 7.16 28.35
CA TYR A 204 -10.01 6.45 27.10
C TYR A 204 -8.73 5.87 26.47
N ARG A 205 -7.55 6.16 27.04
CA ARG A 205 -6.25 5.64 26.58
C ARG A 205 -6.24 4.12 26.35
N PRO A 206 -6.75 3.25 27.26
CA PRO A 206 -6.80 1.82 27.01
C PRO A 206 -7.67 1.44 25.80
N LEU A 207 -8.76 2.16 25.56
CA LEU A 207 -9.65 1.92 24.41
C LEU A 207 -8.93 2.27 23.10
N PHE A 208 -8.25 3.42 23.05
CA PHE A 208 -7.46 3.80 21.88
C PHE A 208 -6.34 2.79 21.60
N ILE A 209 -5.65 2.30 22.63
CA ILE A 209 -4.62 1.26 22.51
C ILE A 209 -5.20 0.01 21.84
N VAL A 210 -6.34 -0.51 22.33
CA VAL A 210 -6.99 -1.70 21.76
C VAL A 210 -7.36 -1.48 20.28
N VAL A 211 -7.92 -0.31 19.95
CA VAL A 211 -8.28 0.03 18.57
C VAL A 211 -7.05 0.12 17.67
N THR A 212 -5.96 0.75 18.12
CA THR A 212 -4.70 0.85 17.36
C THR A 212 -4.07 -0.51 17.12
N PHE A 213 -4.01 -1.38 18.15
CA PHE A 213 -3.53 -2.75 17.98
C PHE A 213 -4.44 -3.56 17.05
N GLY A 214 -5.75 -3.34 17.06
CA GLY A 214 -6.68 -3.95 16.10
C GLY A 214 -6.41 -3.55 14.66
N PHE A 215 -6.17 -2.26 14.39
CA PHE A 215 -5.80 -1.78 13.06
C PHE A 215 -4.41 -2.26 12.61
N LEU A 216 -3.42 -2.27 13.50
CA LEU A 216 -2.10 -2.82 13.20
C LEU A 216 -2.17 -4.32 12.94
N ALA A 217 -2.92 -5.08 13.75
CA ALA A 217 -3.14 -6.50 13.54
C ALA A 217 -3.83 -6.77 12.19
N ALA A 218 -4.83 -5.97 11.81
CA ALA A 218 -5.45 -6.05 10.50
C ALA A 218 -4.46 -5.70 9.38
N ALA A 219 -3.66 -4.65 9.53
CA ALA A 219 -2.66 -4.25 8.56
C ALA A 219 -1.57 -5.33 8.39
N PHE A 220 -1.06 -5.89 9.48
CA PHE A 220 -0.17 -7.06 9.45
C PHE A 220 -0.86 -8.25 8.81
N TYR A 221 -2.11 -8.53 9.19
CA TYR A 221 -2.88 -9.63 8.62
C TYR A 221 -3.05 -9.49 7.11
N PHE A 222 -3.35 -8.31 6.58
CA PHE A 222 -3.49 -8.07 5.14
C PHE A 222 -2.14 -7.98 4.41
N THR A 223 -1.10 -7.46 5.06
CA THR A 223 0.25 -7.34 4.47
C THR A 223 0.97 -8.68 4.41
N TYR A 224 0.81 -9.51 5.44
CA TYR A 224 1.42 -10.82 5.57
C TYR A 224 0.47 -11.98 5.28
N ARG A 225 -0.81 -11.72 5.00
CA ARG A 225 -1.69 -12.77 4.46
C ARG A 225 -1.02 -13.26 3.17
N PRO A 226 -0.66 -14.54 3.08
CA PRO A 226 -0.49 -15.12 1.77
C PRO A 226 -1.86 -14.95 1.11
N LYS A 227 -1.92 -14.23 0.00
CA LYS A 227 -3.11 -14.25 -0.84
C LYS A 227 -3.34 -15.73 -1.10
N LYS A 228 -4.45 -16.30 -0.59
CA LYS A 228 -4.88 -17.63 -1.02
C LYS A 228 -4.94 -17.49 -2.53
N ALA A 229 -4.09 -18.25 -3.22
CA ALA A 229 -4.30 -18.50 -4.62
C ALA A 229 -5.71 -19.10 -4.71
N ALA A 230 -6.69 -18.26 -5.04
CA ALA A 230 -7.67 -18.71 -6.03
C ALA A 230 -6.79 -19.29 -7.13
N SER A 231 -7.02 -20.56 -7.45
CA SER A 231 -6.22 -21.34 -8.39
C SER A 231 -6.20 -20.66 -9.76
N ASP A 232 -5.36 -19.64 -9.87
CA ASP A 232 -4.76 -19.07 -11.05
C ASP A 232 -3.42 -19.79 -11.15
N ALA A 233 -3.42 -20.84 -11.98
CA ALA A 233 -2.31 -21.76 -12.15
C ALA A 233 -1.02 -21.01 -12.52
N GLY A 234 0.07 -21.43 -11.89
CA GLY A 234 1.37 -20.78 -11.95
C GLY A 234 1.98 -20.73 -13.34
N HIS A 235 2.64 -19.62 -13.64
CA HIS A 235 3.69 -19.58 -14.64
C HIS A 235 4.98 -20.07 -13.98
N GLY A 236 5.35 -21.32 -14.28
CA GLY A 236 6.67 -21.85 -14.01
C GLY A 236 7.62 -21.44 -15.12
N CYS A 237 8.44 -20.42 -14.89
CA CYS A 237 9.68 -20.16 -15.62
C CYS A 237 10.66 -19.43 -14.68
N CYS A 238 11.46 -20.18 -13.93
CA CYS A 238 12.82 -19.80 -13.49
C CYS A 238 13.45 -20.96 -12.69
N PRO A 239 14.59 -21.55 -13.13
CA PRO A 239 15.34 -22.55 -12.36
C PRO A 239 16.33 -21.92 -11.36
N PRO A 240 16.87 -22.69 -10.39
CA PRO A 240 17.69 -22.16 -9.29
C PRO A 240 19.19 -22.07 -9.64
N ALA A 241 19.86 -21.09 -9.02
CA ALA A 241 21.29 -20.86 -9.15
C ALA A 241 22.12 -21.75 -8.21
N SER A 242 23.08 -22.49 -8.76
CA SER A 242 24.29 -22.88 -8.01
C SER A 242 25.48 -23.08 -8.93
N ALA A 243 26.45 -22.17 -8.84
CA ALA A 243 27.87 -22.43 -8.58
C ALA A 243 28.77 -21.41 -9.30
N ALA A 244 29.48 -20.65 -8.47
CA ALA A 244 30.76 -20.00 -8.74
C ALA A 244 30.83 -18.91 -9.83
N GLY A 245 30.99 -17.67 -9.33
CA GLY A 245 32.08 -16.84 -9.83
C GLY A 245 31.69 -15.62 -10.65
N GLY A 246 31.34 -14.55 -9.93
CA GLY A 246 31.71 -13.20 -10.35
C GLY A 246 30.77 -12.50 -11.33
N ILE A 247 30.49 -11.24 -10.97
CA ILE A 247 29.82 -10.22 -11.78
C ILE A 247 28.29 -10.36 -11.80
N ALA A 248 27.70 -9.75 -10.76
CA ALA A 248 26.30 -9.37 -10.72
C ALA A 248 25.98 -8.41 -11.87
N ASN A 249 24.93 -8.70 -12.66
CA ASN A 249 23.90 -7.73 -13.05
C ASN A 249 22.78 -8.34 -13.94
N ALA A 250 21.58 -7.81 -13.69
CA ALA A 250 20.41 -7.68 -14.56
C ALA A 250 19.34 -8.81 -14.60
N ASP A 251 18.22 -8.51 -13.93
CA ASP A 251 16.90 -9.12 -14.10
C ASP A 251 16.38 -8.97 -15.55
N CYS A 252 15.78 -10.02 -16.13
CA CYS A 252 15.02 -9.94 -17.38
C CYS A 252 13.67 -9.22 -17.17
N CYS A 253 13.67 -7.94 -17.56
CA CYS A 253 12.53 -7.05 -17.82
C CYS A 253 11.36 -7.02 -16.80
N GLY A 254 11.64 -6.45 -15.63
CA GLY A 254 10.99 -5.17 -15.31
C GLY A 254 11.91 -4.03 -15.77
N SER A 255 11.37 -3.00 -16.41
CA SER A 255 12.17 -1.83 -16.79
C SER A 255 12.84 -1.20 -15.58
N ALA A 256 14.18 -1.14 -15.60
CA ALA A 256 14.96 -0.30 -14.71
C ALA A 256 14.86 1.16 -15.16
N GLN A 257 13.70 1.79 -14.97
CA GLN A 257 13.79 3.15 -14.46
C GLN A 257 14.37 3.01 -13.07
N LYS A 258 15.44 3.76 -12.78
CA LYS A 258 15.99 3.95 -11.45
C LYS A 258 14.92 4.57 -10.53
N ARG A 259 13.90 3.81 -10.10
CA ARG A 259 13.13 4.08 -8.89
C ARG A 259 13.85 3.35 -7.77
N ARG A 260 14.76 4.08 -7.12
CA ARG A 260 15.23 3.71 -5.78
C ARG A 260 13.97 3.49 -4.92
N PHE A 261 13.88 2.34 -4.24
CA PHE A 261 12.79 1.85 -3.36
C PHE A 261 11.69 0.98 -4.01
N SER A 262 11.79 -0.34 -3.80
CA SER A 262 10.70 -1.31 -4.01
C SER A 262 9.50 -0.98 -3.12
N MET A 263 8.32 -0.72 -3.70
CA MET A 263 7.09 -0.40 -2.96
C MET A 263 6.66 -1.49 -1.97
N MET A 264 7.00 -2.76 -2.21
CA MET A 264 6.62 -3.86 -1.31
C MET A 264 7.56 -3.98 -0.11
N ALA A 265 8.85 -3.69 -0.30
CA ALA A 265 9.80 -3.52 0.80
C ALA A 265 9.47 -2.25 1.59
N MET A 266 9.12 -1.16 0.91
CA MET A 266 8.70 0.09 1.53
C MET A 266 7.41 -0.08 2.34
N ASN A 267 6.41 -0.83 1.88
CA ASN A 267 5.20 -1.08 2.67
C ASN A 267 5.47 -1.92 3.93
N LYS A 268 6.39 -2.89 3.87
CA LYS A 268 6.81 -3.66 5.06
C LYS A 268 7.66 -2.83 6.01
N VAL A 269 8.63 -2.08 5.48
CA VAL A 269 9.48 -1.15 6.25
C VAL A 269 8.62 -0.06 6.87
N MET A 270 7.66 0.50 6.13
CA MET A 270 6.71 1.50 6.62
C MET A 270 5.80 0.90 7.68
N LEU A 271 5.30 -0.34 7.51
CA LEU A 271 4.50 -1.00 8.54
C LEU A 271 5.31 -1.22 9.82
N TRP A 272 6.54 -1.72 9.73
CA TRP A 272 7.43 -1.87 10.88
C TRP A 272 7.85 -0.52 11.49
N ALA A 273 8.08 0.51 10.67
CA ALA A 273 8.40 1.85 11.13
C ALA A 273 7.22 2.49 11.88
N VAL A 274 6.00 2.38 11.35
CA VAL A 274 4.77 2.83 12.01
C VAL A 274 4.54 2.05 13.30
N THR A 275 4.81 0.74 13.30
CA THR A 275 4.70 -0.09 14.50
C THR A 275 5.73 0.31 15.56
N ALA A 276 6.99 0.51 15.17
CA ALA A 276 8.05 0.97 16.07
C ALA A 276 7.75 2.37 16.63
N LEU A 277 7.27 3.28 15.80
CA LEU A 277 6.88 4.63 16.20
C LEU A 277 5.69 4.56 17.18
N ALA A 278 4.66 3.77 16.88
CA ALA A 278 3.52 3.58 17.77
C ALA A 278 3.95 3.01 19.13
N VAL A 279 4.83 2.00 19.15
CA VAL A 279 5.38 1.44 20.39
C VAL A 279 6.21 2.49 21.15
N ALA A 280 7.05 3.27 20.46
CA ALA A 280 7.80 4.35 21.08
C ALA A 280 6.86 5.38 21.74
N PHE A 281 5.85 5.88 21.03
CA PHE A 281 4.87 6.82 21.59
C PHE A 281 4.04 6.23 22.74
N LEU A 282 3.74 4.94 22.73
CA LEU A 282 3.07 4.29 23.86
C LEU A 282 3.97 4.22 25.10
N LEU A 283 5.26 3.99 24.90
CA LEU A 283 6.29 3.97 25.94
C LEU A 283 6.77 5.36 26.34
N PHE A 284 6.38 6.41 25.61
CA PHE A 284 6.77 7.80 25.85
C PHE A 284 6.66 8.26 27.31
N PRO A 285 5.58 7.97 28.05
CA PRO A 285 5.48 8.39 29.45
C PRO A 285 6.57 7.81 30.35
N ASN A 286 7.18 6.69 29.98
CA ASN A 286 8.19 6.00 30.80
C ASN A 286 9.63 6.51 30.56
N TYR A 287 9.86 7.32 29.51
CA TYR A 287 11.19 7.81 29.18
C TYR A 287 11.25 9.33 28.93
N VAL A 288 10.09 10.01 28.88
CA VAL A 288 10.02 11.47 28.73
C VAL A 288 10.67 12.18 29.92
N GLY A 289 10.59 11.63 31.13
CA GLY A 289 11.25 12.20 32.31
C GLY A 289 12.75 12.26 32.13
N PHE A 290 13.38 11.22 31.57
CA PHE A 290 14.81 11.22 31.26
C PHE A 290 15.20 12.25 30.18
N LEU A 291 14.40 12.38 29.11
CA LEU A 291 14.67 13.34 28.04
C LEU A 291 14.53 14.80 28.49
N LEU A 292 13.59 15.09 29.38
CA LEU A 292 13.38 16.43 29.94
C LEU A 292 14.37 16.73 31.07
N ALA A 293 14.73 15.75 31.89
CA ALA A 293 15.74 15.89 32.94
C ALA A 293 17.12 16.28 32.38
N ASN A 294 17.46 15.88 31.15
CA ASN A 294 18.76 16.16 30.56
C ASN A 294 18.92 17.59 30.02
N ARG A 295 17.85 18.38 29.93
CA ARG A 295 17.93 19.81 29.55
C ARG A 295 18.31 20.73 30.71
N ASP A 296 18.29 20.22 31.95
CA ASP A 296 18.61 20.99 33.15
C ASP A 296 19.99 20.62 33.74
N THR A 297 20.93 20.08 32.94
CA THR A 297 22.34 19.89 33.36
C THR A 297 23.15 21.19 33.38
N ALA A 298 22.50 22.29 33.77
CA ALA A 298 23.15 23.40 34.43
C ALA A 298 22.37 23.69 35.72
N SER A 299 22.88 23.10 36.81
CA SER A 299 22.61 23.42 38.21
C SER A 299 21.54 22.59 38.94
N GLU A 300 21.99 21.58 39.70
CA GLU A 300 21.63 21.45 41.12
C GLU A 300 22.54 20.43 41.84
N THR A 301 23.63 20.93 42.42
CA THR A 301 24.14 20.36 43.67
C THR A 301 23.11 20.69 44.75
N VAL A 302 22.45 19.67 45.30
CA VAL A 302 21.67 19.80 46.53
C VAL A 302 22.65 20.12 47.65
N VAL A 303 22.78 21.41 47.97
CA VAL A 303 23.48 21.86 49.18
C VAL A 303 22.48 21.72 50.31
N GLU A 304 22.68 20.70 51.13
CA GLU A 304 22.00 20.50 52.41
C GLU A 304 22.42 21.65 53.35
N SER A 305 21.70 22.77 53.25
CA SER A 305 21.99 24.00 54.00
C SER A 305 20.94 24.19 55.10
N PRO A 306 21.34 24.44 56.37
CA PRO A 306 20.45 24.48 57.54
C PRO A 306 19.46 25.68 57.58
N LEU A 307 19.41 26.49 56.51
CA LEU A 307 18.54 27.67 56.37
C LEU A 307 17.35 27.43 55.41
N VAL A 308 17.15 26.20 54.97
CA VAL A 308 16.11 25.80 54.02
C VAL A 308 15.11 24.89 54.72
N THR A 309 13.81 25.18 54.57
CA THR A 309 12.71 24.32 55.04
C THR A 309 12.06 23.65 53.85
N ASP A 310 12.03 22.32 53.87
CA ASP A 310 11.38 21.51 52.83
C ASP A 310 9.94 21.18 53.23
N THR A 311 9.00 21.60 52.41
CA THR A 311 7.57 21.31 52.59
C THR A 311 7.13 20.28 51.58
N THR A 312 6.56 19.17 52.05
CA THR A 312 6.00 18.12 51.18
C THR A 312 4.54 18.39 50.91
N ILE A 313 4.15 18.43 49.64
CA ILE A 313 2.80 18.70 49.15
C ILE A 313 2.31 17.47 48.40
N ALA A 314 1.17 16.92 48.78
CA ALA A 314 0.53 15.84 48.02
C ALA A 314 -0.17 16.42 46.80
N ILE A 315 -0.03 15.76 45.65
CA ILE A 315 -0.57 16.26 44.37
C ILE A 315 -1.39 15.18 43.68
N ASP A 316 -2.65 15.48 43.46
CA ASP A 316 -3.61 14.63 42.75
C ASP A 316 -3.78 15.08 41.30
N GLY A 317 -3.99 14.09 40.41
CA GLY A 317 -4.17 14.31 38.98
C GLY A 317 -2.88 14.37 38.15
N MET A 318 -1.71 14.10 38.73
CA MET A 318 -0.46 13.92 37.96
C MET A 318 -0.43 12.54 37.29
N THR A 319 -0.18 12.53 35.98
CA THR A 319 -0.40 11.34 35.16
C THR A 319 0.76 10.92 34.27
N CYS A 320 1.82 11.73 34.20
CA CYS A 320 3.09 11.33 33.61
C CYS A 320 4.29 12.08 34.24
N GLU A 321 5.49 11.56 34.05
CA GLU A 321 6.73 12.21 34.48
C GLU A 321 6.92 13.59 33.84
N GLY A 322 6.43 13.79 32.62
CA GLY A 322 6.45 15.10 31.96
C GLY A 322 5.60 16.15 32.67
N CYS A 323 4.46 15.75 33.23
CA CYS A 323 3.62 16.63 34.07
C CYS A 323 4.37 17.03 35.35
N ALA A 324 5.12 16.11 35.95
CA ALA A 324 5.93 16.40 37.13
C ALA A 324 7.02 17.45 36.82
N VAL A 325 7.73 17.32 35.70
CA VAL A 325 8.73 18.33 35.28
C VAL A 325 8.10 19.68 34.97
N ALA A 326 6.96 19.70 34.26
CA ALA A 326 6.25 20.94 33.95
C ALA A 326 5.80 21.67 35.23
N LEU A 327 5.25 20.91 36.18
CA LEU A 327 4.83 21.45 37.47
C LEU A 327 6.03 21.92 38.31
N GLN A 328 7.13 21.17 38.29
CA GLN A 328 8.38 21.57 38.95
C GLN A 328 8.85 22.95 38.48
N ASN A 329 8.89 23.17 37.16
CA ASN A 329 9.29 24.44 36.58
C ASN A 329 8.31 25.58 36.92
N ARG A 330 7.02 25.27 37.03
CA ARG A 330 6.01 26.25 37.45
C ARG A 330 6.19 26.65 38.92
N LEU A 331 6.44 25.68 39.79
CA LEU A 331 6.69 25.89 41.21
C LEU A 331 7.97 26.69 41.47
N LYS A 332 9.05 26.44 40.71
CA LYS A 332 10.28 27.25 40.75
C LYS A 332 10.04 28.72 40.35
N GLY A 333 8.97 29.00 39.59
CA GLY A 333 8.60 30.36 39.18
C GLY A 333 7.74 31.12 40.20
N VAL A 334 7.30 30.48 41.28
CA VAL A 334 6.49 31.13 42.33
C VAL A 334 7.39 32.00 43.22
N PRO A 335 7.07 33.28 43.43
CA PRO A 335 7.83 34.14 44.33
C PRO A 335 7.93 33.53 45.74
N GLY A 336 9.15 33.41 46.26
CA GLY A 336 9.41 32.82 47.58
C GLY A 336 9.76 31.32 47.57
N VAL A 337 9.73 30.66 46.41
CA VAL A 337 10.23 29.29 46.24
C VAL A 337 11.70 29.31 45.80
N LEU A 338 12.58 28.69 46.59
CA LEU A 338 14.01 28.59 46.25
C LEU A 338 14.28 27.42 45.32
N ASN A 339 13.66 26.27 45.62
CA ASN A 339 13.73 25.09 44.79
C ASN A 339 12.42 24.31 44.89
N ALA A 340 12.11 23.56 43.84
CA ALA A 340 11.01 22.62 43.84
C ALA A 340 11.48 21.33 43.16
N LYS A 341 11.11 20.20 43.75
CA LYS A 341 11.33 18.86 43.20
C LYS A 341 10.03 18.08 43.23
N VAL A 342 9.58 17.61 42.07
CA VAL A 342 8.31 16.87 41.97
C VAL A 342 8.59 15.40 41.68
N ASP A 343 8.12 14.52 42.55
CA ASP A 343 8.24 13.08 42.42
C ASP A 343 6.90 12.48 41.95
N TYR A 344 6.87 12.09 40.67
CA TYR A 344 5.71 11.44 40.05
C TYR A 344 5.33 10.13 40.76
N SER A 345 6.32 9.31 41.13
CA SER A 345 6.07 7.99 41.71
C SER A 345 5.43 8.09 43.09
N LYS A 346 5.80 9.12 43.86
CA LYS A 346 5.26 9.38 45.20
C LYS A 346 4.02 10.27 45.20
N LYS A 347 3.64 10.85 44.06
CA LYS A 347 2.56 11.84 43.94
C LYS A 347 2.76 13.04 44.87
N GLN A 348 4.01 13.49 45.01
CA GLN A 348 4.39 14.52 45.97
C GLN A 348 5.34 15.53 45.33
N ALA A 349 5.23 16.79 45.75
CA ALA A 349 6.22 17.83 45.49
C ALA A 349 6.91 18.24 46.78
N ILE A 350 8.23 18.39 46.74
CA ILE A 350 9.03 18.96 47.80
C ILE A 350 9.39 20.37 47.37
N VAL A 351 8.91 21.35 48.12
CA VAL A 351 9.17 22.78 47.89
C VAL A 351 10.08 23.28 48.99
N SER A 352 11.24 23.79 48.59
CA SER A 352 12.26 24.36 49.48
C SER A 352 12.06 25.86 49.57
N THR A 353 11.83 26.38 50.78
CA THR A 353 11.69 27.81 51.07
C THR A 353 12.70 28.26 52.11
N GLU A 354 12.95 29.56 52.20
CA GLU A 354 13.77 30.13 53.28
C GLU A 354 13.09 29.91 54.64
N SER A 355 13.85 29.43 55.64
CA SER A 355 13.32 29.16 57.00
C SER A 355 12.87 30.42 57.77
N CYS A 356 13.21 31.62 57.29
CA CYS A 356 12.85 32.89 57.93
C CYS A 356 11.47 33.43 57.53
N CYS A 357 10.89 32.92 56.43
CA CYS A 357 9.67 33.47 55.84
C CYS A 357 8.49 32.49 55.92
N ALA A 358 7.26 33.02 55.98
CA ALA A 358 6.07 32.19 55.88
C ALA A 358 5.94 31.65 54.44
N ILE A 359 5.64 30.35 54.31
CA ILE A 359 5.45 29.69 53.02
C ILE A 359 4.24 30.32 52.30
N PRO A 360 4.37 30.75 51.03
CA PRO A 360 3.28 31.31 50.24
C PRO A 360 2.32 30.19 49.79
N LYS A 361 1.55 29.64 50.74
CA LYS A 361 0.67 28.48 50.53
C LYS A 361 -0.36 28.73 49.43
N ASP A 362 -0.99 29.90 49.44
CA ASP A 362 -2.06 30.24 48.49
C ASP A 362 -1.51 30.37 47.07
N ASP A 363 -0.33 30.98 46.89
CA ASP A 363 0.30 31.14 45.57
C ASP A 363 0.79 29.79 45.02
N ILE A 364 1.30 28.91 45.89
CA ILE A 364 1.70 27.55 45.51
C ILE A 364 0.48 26.72 45.10
N LEU A 365 -0.59 26.73 45.90
CA LEU A 365 -1.82 26.01 45.58
C LEU A 365 -2.47 26.53 44.29
N LYS A 366 -2.49 27.85 44.10
CA LYS A 366 -2.96 28.47 42.86
C LYS A 366 -2.10 28.09 41.66
N ALA A 367 -0.78 28.04 41.79
CA ALA A 367 0.11 27.59 40.72
C ALA A 367 -0.12 26.11 40.34
N ILE A 368 -0.43 25.27 41.32
CA ILE A 368 -0.80 23.86 41.10
C ILE A 368 -2.16 23.76 40.38
N GLU A 369 -3.14 24.55 40.80
CA GLU A 369 -4.49 24.59 40.19
C GLU A 369 -4.46 25.15 38.75
N GLU A 370 -3.70 26.21 38.50
CA GLU A 370 -3.43 26.74 37.15
C GLU A 370 -2.75 25.72 36.24
N SER A 371 -2.00 24.78 36.83
CA SER A 371 -1.37 23.66 36.13
C SER A 371 -2.33 22.48 35.93
N GLY A 372 -3.57 22.58 36.38
CA GLY A 372 -4.62 21.56 36.21
C GLY A 372 -4.57 20.42 37.21
N PHE A 373 -3.89 20.58 38.34
CA PHE A 373 -3.75 19.57 39.40
C PHE A 373 -4.39 20.05 40.69
N VAL A 374 -4.62 19.12 41.63
CA VAL A 374 -5.12 19.45 42.98
C VAL A 374 -4.01 19.20 43.99
N GLY A 375 -3.61 20.24 44.73
CA GLY A 375 -2.58 20.17 45.74
C GLY A 375 -3.16 20.15 47.15
N HIS A 376 -2.62 19.31 48.03
CA HIS A 376 -2.95 19.28 49.44
C HIS A 376 -1.66 19.42 50.27
N ILE A 377 -1.59 20.49 51.06
CA ILE A 377 -0.51 20.70 52.02
C ILE A 377 -0.97 20.05 53.34
N PRO A 378 -0.31 18.98 53.80
CA PRO A 378 -0.67 18.28 55.04
C PRO A 378 -0.47 19.13 56.31
#